data_AF-A0A0F9TX74-F1
#
_entry.id   AF-A0A0F9TX74-F1
#
_cell.length_a   1.000
_cell.length_b   1.000
_cell.length_c   1.000
_cell.angle_alpha   90.00
_cell.angle_beta   90.00
_cell.angle_gamma   90.00
#
_symmetry.space_group_name_H-M   'P 1'
#
loop_
_entity.id
_entity.type
_entity.pdbx_description
1 polymer ?
#
loop_
_entity_poly.entity_id
_entity_poly.type
_entity_poly.pdbx_seq_one_letter_code
_entity_poly.pdbx_strand_id
1 'polypeptide(L)'
;MSKFPKLLLATGAIVGFLASPALGAGDADAGKKVFNKCRACHAVGEGAANKIGPQLNELFGRAAGGLADYKYSPAMMKAGEDGVVWGEATLLDFLADPKGFVSGTKMGFAGLKKEDDRDNVIAYLATFSSESAAAADAKQPGDGEAVAEAEVATPEPAQPETKSAENEAGGTAVAASVAAEPSGGPLSLGRPATEEEVAAWDIDVRPDGKGLPVGRGTVAEGEPIFTENCASCHGDFGEGRGRWPVLAGGFDTLTRQRPEKTVGSYWPYLSTVYDYVYRAMPFGNARSLSDDDVYALTAYILYLNDIVTDEEFELSNENFTTIEMPNVDGFIPDTREAEAHYQTSDPCITDCKPEPAKVTMRAQVLDVTPDTAEGEGEGPAGGNVD
;
A
#
# COMPACT_ATOMS: atom_id res chain seq x y z
N MET A 1 4.33 -50.72 72.67
CA MET A 1 3.25 -49.72 72.88
C MET A 1 3.91 -48.36 73.05
N SER A 2 3.46 -47.36 72.27
CA SER A 2 3.58 -45.88 72.43
C SER A 2 4.44 -45.34 73.59
N LYS A 3 5.21 -44.24 73.49
CA LYS A 3 5.32 -43.11 72.55
C LYS A 3 6.44 -42.16 73.07
N PHE A 4 6.89 -41.26 72.19
CA PHE A 4 7.74 -40.05 72.37
C PHE A 4 9.27 -40.25 72.35
N PRO A 5 10.08 -39.32 71.74
CA PRO A 5 9.89 -37.86 71.79
C PRO A 5 10.17 -37.02 70.52
N LYS A 6 9.65 -35.78 70.57
CA LYS A 6 10.09 -34.49 70.02
C LYS A 6 11.08 -34.46 68.84
N LEU A 7 10.71 -33.79 67.75
CA LEU A 7 11.69 -33.08 66.91
C LEU A 7 11.11 -31.85 66.17
N LEU A 8 11.74 -30.71 66.49
CA LEU A 8 12.03 -29.49 65.72
C LEU A 8 10.93 -28.74 64.95
N LEU A 9 10.65 -27.55 65.48
CA LEU A 9 10.17 -26.35 64.79
C LEU A 9 11.19 -25.99 63.69
N ALA A 10 10.78 -26.00 62.42
CA ALA A 10 11.54 -25.42 61.32
C ALA A 10 10.84 -24.12 60.88
N THR A 11 11.50 -23.00 61.13
CA THR A 11 11.12 -21.66 60.69
C THR A 11 11.24 -21.60 59.17
N GLY A 12 10.12 -21.64 58.45
CA GLY A 12 10.09 -21.41 57.01
C GLY A 12 10.30 -19.93 56.72
N ALA A 13 11.48 -19.59 56.19
CA ALA A 13 11.71 -18.29 55.58
C ALA A 13 10.91 -18.24 54.26
N ILE A 14 9.81 -17.49 54.27
CA ILE A 14 9.06 -17.14 53.05
C ILE A 14 9.94 -16.14 52.27
N VAL A 15 10.62 -16.63 51.26
CA VAL A 15 11.21 -15.79 50.22
C VAL A 15 10.04 -15.28 49.39
N GLY A 16 9.64 -14.03 49.61
CA GLY A 16 8.71 -13.33 48.75
C GLY A 16 9.36 -13.14 47.39
N PHE A 17 8.92 -13.95 46.42
CA PHE A 17 9.22 -13.75 45.01
C PHE A 17 8.47 -12.47 44.58
N LEU A 18 9.18 -11.35 44.50
CA LEU A 18 8.67 -10.17 43.81
C LEU A 18 8.63 -10.53 42.32
N ALA A 19 7.45 -10.91 41.84
CA ALA A 19 7.17 -10.99 40.42
C ALA A 19 7.26 -9.58 39.84
N SER A 20 8.35 -9.29 39.13
CA SER A 20 8.38 -8.18 38.20
C SER A 20 7.30 -8.41 37.15
N PRO A 21 6.49 -7.39 36.77
CA PRO A 21 5.67 -7.51 35.58
C PRO A 21 6.61 -7.69 34.39
N ALA A 22 6.37 -8.71 33.58
CA ALA A 22 7.10 -8.96 32.36
C ALA A 22 6.93 -7.72 31.45
N LEU A 23 8.03 -7.08 31.09
CA LEU A 23 8.07 -6.24 29.90
C LEU A 23 7.82 -7.16 28.68
N GLY A 24 6.94 -6.72 27.79
CA GLY A 24 6.30 -7.49 26.71
C GLY A 24 7.23 -8.29 25.80
N ALA A 25 6.67 -9.34 25.20
CA ALA A 25 7.38 -10.45 24.57
C ALA A 25 8.04 -10.15 23.20
N GLY A 26 7.93 -8.93 22.67
CA GLY A 26 8.41 -8.56 21.33
C GLY A 26 9.73 -7.78 21.30
N ASP A 27 10.48 -7.93 20.21
CA ASP A 27 11.66 -7.14 19.84
C ASP A 27 11.23 -5.91 19.01
N ALA A 28 11.44 -4.71 19.55
CA ALA A 28 11.07 -3.45 18.89
C ALA A 28 11.87 -3.17 17.61
N ASP A 29 13.13 -3.61 17.50
CA ASP A 29 13.94 -3.44 16.29
C ASP A 29 13.47 -4.38 15.17
N ALA A 30 13.07 -5.60 15.52
CA ALA A 30 12.37 -6.50 14.60
C ALA A 30 11.00 -5.93 14.22
N GLY A 31 10.28 -5.36 15.19
CA GLY A 31 8.98 -4.72 15.01
C GLY A 31 9.00 -3.55 14.05
N LYS A 32 10.08 -2.75 14.06
CA LYS A 32 10.30 -1.69 13.08
C LYS A 32 10.34 -2.23 11.65
N LYS A 33 10.88 -3.43 11.43
CA LYS A 33 10.88 -4.08 10.11
C LYS A 33 9.48 -4.55 9.74
N VAL A 34 8.74 -5.14 10.68
CA VAL A 34 7.34 -5.54 10.45
C VAL A 34 6.47 -4.32 10.14
N PHE A 35 6.70 -3.19 10.80
CA PHE A 35 6.00 -1.93 10.57
C PHE A 35 6.14 -1.40 9.13
N ASN A 36 7.10 -1.90 8.34
CA ASN A 36 7.16 -1.59 6.91
C ASN A 36 5.90 -2.02 6.16
N LYS A 37 5.19 -3.06 6.63
CA LYS A 37 3.88 -3.47 6.11
C LYS A 37 2.78 -2.46 6.43
N CYS A 38 2.99 -1.59 7.43
CA CYS A 38 2.03 -0.60 7.92
C CYS A 38 2.32 0.82 7.43
N ARG A 39 3.58 1.15 7.08
CA ARG A 39 4.07 2.52 6.80
C ARG A 39 3.39 3.23 5.62
N ALA A 40 2.83 2.45 4.68
CA ALA A 40 2.07 2.98 3.55
C ALA A 40 0.80 3.70 4.04
N CYS A 41 0.16 3.15 5.06
CA CYS A 41 -1.11 3.62 5.59
C CYS A 41 -0.98 4.39 6.90
N HIS A 42 0.05 4.14 7.69
CA HIS A 42 0.21 4.72 9.02
C HIS A 42 1.54 5.48 9.16
N ALA A 43 1.59 6.36 10.15
CA ALA A 43 2.78 7.07 10.57
C ALA A 43 2.95 6.97 12.09
N VAL A 44 4.19 6.96 12.53
CA VAL A 44 4.62 6.99 13.94
C VAL A 44 5.82 7.92 14.10
N GLY A 45 6.03 8.43 15.31
CA GLY A 45 7.15 9.32 15.64
C GLY A 45 6.79 10.80 15.56
N GLU A 46 7.83 11.64 15.69
CA GLU A 46 7.68 13.09 15.66
C GLU A 46 7.09 13.56 14.32
N GLY A 47 6.04 14.38 14.38
CA GLY A 47 5.34 14.88 13.20
C GLY A 47 4.48 13.84 12.46
N ALA A 48 4.18 12.69 13.06
CA ALA A 48 3.30 11.69 12.46
C ALA A 48 1.92 12.28 12.09
N ALA A 49 1.57 12.19 10.82
CA ALA A 49 0.30 12.66 10.28
C ALA A 49 -0.60 11.49 9.85
N ASN A 50 -1.91 11.74 9.85
CA ASN A 50 -2.90 10.82 9.29
C ASN A 50 -2.66 10.64 7.77
N LYS A 51 -2.73 9.40 7.29
CA LYS A 51 -2.64 9.04 5.86
C LYS A 51 -3.89 8.28 5.45
N ILE A 52 -3.74 7.14 4.76
CA ILE A 52 -4.83 6.20 4.49
C ILE A 52 -5.43 5.71 5.82
N GLY A 53 -4.57 5.45 6.83
CA GLY A 53 -4.92 5.13 8.22
C GLY A 53 -4.54 6.27 9.19
N PRO A 54 -5.03 6.24 10.44
CA PRO A 54 -4.66 7.21 11.47
C PRO A 54 -3.19 7.09 11.87
N GLN A 55 -2.60 8.15 12.41
CA GLN A 55 -1.31 8.06 13.09
C GLN A 55 -1.42 7.16 14.34
N LEU A 56 -0.31 6.49 14.69
CA LEU A 56 -0.28 5.44 15.72
C LEU A 56 0.57 5.81 16.96
N ASN A 57 0.86 7.09 17.17
CA ASN A 57 1.37 7.60 18.45
C ASN A 57 0.26 7.60 19.50
N GLU A 58 0.64 7.40 20.77
CA GLU A 58 -0.29 7.30 21.92
C GLU A 58 -1.47 6.36 21.60
N LEU A 59 -1.12 5.16 21.09
CA LEU A 59 -2.10 4.15 20.68
C LEU A 59 -2.63 3.39 21.89
N PHE A 60 -1.75 3.01 22.83
CA PHE A 60 -2.15 2.21 23.97
C PHE A 60 -3.03 3.01 24.93
N GLY A 61 -4.11 2.39 25.40
CA GLY A 61 -5.14 3.03 26.23
C GLY A 61 -6.15 3.87 25.44
N ARG A 62 -5.94 4.09 24.13
CA ARG A 62 -6.88 4.82 23.28
C ARG A 62 -8.04 3.92 22.87
N ALA A 63 -9.26 4.45 22.91
CA ALA A 63 -10.43 3.76 22.37
C ALA A 63 -10.29 3.54 20.85
N ALA A 64 -10.82 2.42 20.35
CA ALA A 64 -10.96 2.18 18.92
C ALA A 64 -11.74 3.33 18.26
N GLY A 65 -11.24 3.83 17.13
CA GLY A 65 -11.85 4.99 16.47
C GLY A 65 -11.74 6.33 17.23
N GLY A 66 -10.95 6.42 18.30
CA GLY A 66 -10.93 7.57 19.21
C GLY A 66 -10.00 8.74 18.83
N LEU A 67 -9.29 8.70 17.70
CA LEU A 67 -8.43 9.81 17.28
C LEU A 67 -9.26 10.89 16.58
N ALA A 68 -9.38 12.07 17.20
CA ALA A 68 -10.34 13.11 16.81
C ALA A 68 -10.15 13.70 15.40
N ASP A 69 -8.95 13.65 14.84
CA ASP A 69 -8.60 14.24 13.53
C ASP A 69 -8.56 13.23 12.38
N TYR A 70 -9.09 12.01 12.59
CA TYR A 70 -9.17 10.96 11.57
C TYR A 70 -10.60 10.46 11.35
N LYS A 71 -10.98 10.28 10.08
CA LYS A 71 -12.31 9.79 9.70
C LYS A 71 -12.35 8.26 9.64
N TYR A 72 -12.74 7.66 10.76
CA TYR A 72 -12.87 6.20 10.89
C TYR A 72 -14.02 5.59 10.05
N SER A 73 -14.07 4.26 10.04
CA SER A 73 -15.26 3.53 9.60
C SER A 73 -16.34 3.61 10.69
N PRO A 74 -17.64 3.59 10.34
CA PRO A 74 -18.72 3.49 11.34
C PRO A 74 -18.51 2.30 12.29
N ALA A 75 -18.09 1.15 11.75
CA ALA A 75 -17.80 -0.04 12.53
C ALA A 75 -16.68 0.16 13.56
N MET A 76 -15.60 0.86 13.20
CA MET A 76 -14.48 1.11 14.11
C MET A 76 -14.85 2.11 15.22
N MET A 77 -15.68 3.12 14.92
CA MET A 77 -16.18 4.04 15.93
C MET A 77 -17.12 3.31 16.90
N LYS A 78 -18.04 2.50 16.37
CA LYS A 78 -18.94 1.65 17.15
C LYS A 78 -18.17 0.69 18.07
N ALA A 79 -17.10 0.06 17.57
CA ALA A 79 -16.24 -0.80 18.39
C ALA A 79 -15.66 -0.05 19.60
N GLY A 80 -15.25 1.21 19.42
CA GLY A 80 -14.80 2.06 20.53
C GLY A 80 -15.90 2.41 21.52
N GLU A 81 -17.12 2.71 21.03
CA GLU A 81 -18.30 2.98 21.86
C GLU A 81 -18.72 1.73 22.67
N ASP A 82 -18.62 0.55 22.05
CA ASP A 82 -18.86 -0.75 22.67
C ASP A 82 -17.70 -1.18 23.60
N GLY A 83 -16.65 -0.35 23.73
CA GLY A 83 -15.63 -0.46 24.77
C GLY A 83 -14.28 -1.02 24.32
N VAL A 84 -14.05 -1.22 23.03
CA VAL A 84 -12.73 -1.67 22.54
C VAL A 84 -11.68 -0.59 22.81
N VAL A 85 -10.67 -0.94 23.59
CA VAL A 85 -9.51 -0.11 23.92
C VAL A 85 -8.24 -0.81 23.45
N TRP A 86 -7.33 -0.07 22.83
CA TRP A 86 -6.09 -0.65 22.34
C TRP A 86 -5.13 -0.99 23.49
N GLY A 87 -4.99 -2.28 23.76
CA GLY A 87 -3.96 -2.88 24.63
C GLY A 87 -3.19 -3.96 23.87
N GLU A 88 -2.27 -4.66 24.54
CA GLU A 88 -1.50 -5.76 23.93
C GLU A 88 -2.42 -6.86 23.39
N ALA A 89 -3.34 -7.35 24.22
CA ALA A 89 -4.24 -8.46 23.85
C ALA A 89 -5.19 -8.07 22.71
N THR A 90 -5.80 -6.89 22.81
CA THR A 90 -6.71 -6.39 21.78
C THR A 90 -5.97 -6.12 20.46
N LEU A 91 -4.73 -5.61 20.50
CA LEU A 91 -3.94 -5.43 19.29
C LEU A 91 -3.46 -6.75 18.69
N LEU A 92 -3.16 -7.76 19.50
CA LEU A 92 -2.81 -9.10 19.00
C LEU A 92 -3.96 -9.68 18.16
N ASP A 93 -5.17 -9.65 18.68
CA ASP A 93 -6.35 -10.18 17.99
C ASP A 93 -6.69 -9.35 16.76
N PHE A 94 -6.70 -8.02 16.88
CA PHE A 94 -7.00 -7.14 15.77
C PHE A 94 -5.95 -7.23 14.65
N LEU A 95 -4.66 -7.37 14.96
CA LEU A 95 -3.60 -7.48 13.95
C LEU A 95 -3.57 -8.87 13.32
N ALA A 96 -4.13 -9.91 13.94
CA ALA A 96 -4.23 -11.25 13.34
C ALA A 96 -5.28 -11.30 12.21
N ASP A 97 -6.43 -10.64 12.41
CA ASP A 97 -7.49 -10.49 11.41
C ASP A 97 -8.34 -9.22 11.67
N PRO A 98 -7.97 -8.06 11.09
CA PRO A 98 -8.69 -6.82 11.33
C PRO A 98 -10.17 -6.86 10.92
N LYS A 99 -10.49 -7.58 9.83
CA LYS A 99 -11.86 -7.68 9.31
C LYS A 99 -12.70 -8.65 10.14
N GLY A 100 -12.09 -9.74 10.63
CA GLY A 100 -12.73 -10.65 11.57
C GLY A 100 -12.99 -10.00 12.93
N PHE A 101 -12.06 -9.17 13.40
CA PHE A 101 -12.19 -8.50 14.70
C PHE A 101 -13.17 -7.31 14.67
N VAL A 102 -13.08 -6.42 13.66
CA VAL A 102 -14.06 -5.34 13.44
C VAL A 102 -14.67 -5.48 12.04
N SER A 103 -15.80 -6.16 11.96
CA SER A 103 -16.54 -6.32 10.70
C SER A 103 -16.97 -4.96 10.15
N GLY A 104 -16.58 -4.65 8.91
CA GLY A 104 -16.81 -3.34 8.28
C GLY A 104 -15.71 -2.30 8.53
N THR A 105 -14.58 -2.69 9.13
CA THR A 105 -13.41 -1.81 9.22
C THR A 105 -12.90 -1.40 7.83
N LYS A 106 -12.47 -0.13 7.70
CA LYS A 106 -11.79 0.37 6.48
C LYS A 106 -10.35 -0.11 6.37
N MET A 107 -9.79 -0.70 7.43
CA MET A 107 -8.44 -1.27 7.40
C MET A 107 -8.45 -2.58 6.60
N GLY A 108 -8.23 -2.46 5.28
CA GLY A 108 -8.21 -3.59 4.33
C GLY A 108 -6.98 -4.49 4.41
N PHE A 109 -6.36 -4.60 5.58
CA PHE A 109 -5.15 -5.39 5.82
C PHE A 109 -5.51 -6.85 6.10
N ALA A 110 -4.77 -7.80 5.52
CA ALA A 110 -5.04 -9.24 5.63
C ALA A 110 -4.70 -9.85 7.01
N GLY A 111 -4.01 -9.07 7.86
CA GLY A 111 -3.51 -9.49 9.16
C GLY A 111 -2.11 -10.10 9.10
N LEU A 112 -1.39 -10.01 10.21
CA LEU A 112 -0.09 -10.66 10.41
C LEU A 112 -0.35 -12.08 10.91
N LYS A 113 0.02 -13.10 10.13
CA LYS A 113 -0.26 -14.50 10.49
C LYS A 113 0.66 -15.04 11.58
N LYS A 114 1.93 -14.61 11.58
CA LYS A 114 2.91 -15.00 12.59
C LYS A 114 2.69 -14.20 13.88
N GLU A 115 2.63 -14.91 15.00
CA GLU A 115 2.48 -14.31 16.33
C GLU A 115 3.67 -13.43 16.69
N ASP A 116 4.89 -13.93 16.48
CA ASP A 116 6.12 -13.16 16.67
C ASP A 116 6.11 -11.81 15.90
N ASP A 117 5.57 -11.77 14.68
CA ASP A 117 5.47 -10.52 13.92
C ASP A 117 4.51 -9.52 14.60
N ARG A 118 3.41 -10.02 15.19
CA ARG A 118 2.45 -9.20 15.95
C ARG A 118 3.08 -8.68 17.24
N ASP A 119 3.72 -9.55 18.02
CA ASP A 119 4.40 -9.17 19.27
C ASP A 119 5.49 -8.11 19.00
N ASN A 120 6.31 -8.34 17.98
CA ASN A 120 7.37 -7.43 17.59
C ASN A 120 6.81 -6.05 17.18
N VAL A 121 5.79 -5.99 16.31
CA VAL A 121 5.23 -4.70 15.88
C VAL A 121 4.52 -3.96 17.03
N ILE A 122 3.86 -4.68 17.95
CA ILE A 122 3.26 -4.08 19.14
C ILE A 122 4.34 -3.49 20.06
N ALA A 123 5.45 -4.22 20.27
CA ALA A 123 6.60 -3.70 21.02
C ALA A 123 7.20 -2.44 20.37
N TYR A 124 7.28 -2.39 19.04
CA TYR A 124 7.71 -1.20 18.31
C TYR A 124 6.74 -0.02 18.47
N LEU A 125 5.42 -0.24 18.33
CA LEU A 125 4.40 0.78 18.53
C LEU A 125 4.40 1.35 19.95
N ALA A 126 4.72 0.52 20.95
CA ALA A 126 4.80 0.94 22.35
C ALA A 126 5.89 1.99 22.58
N THR A 127 6.93 2.05 21.73
CA THR A 127 7.97 3.08 21.82
C THR A 127 7.46 4.50 21.49
N PHE A 128 6.25 4.62 20.92
CA PHE A 128 5.60 5.88 20.57
C PHE A 128 4.38 6.20 21.44
N SER A 129 4.26 5.54 22.60
CA SER A 129 3.18 5.79 23.56
C SER A 129 3.74 6.00 24.96
N SER A 130 3.13 6.92 25.70
CA SER A 130 3.47 7.18 27.11
C SER A 130 2.88 6.13 28.06
N GLU A 131 1.78 5.48 27.66
CA GLU A 131 1.16 4.36 28.36
C GLU A 131 1.69 3.03 27.81
N SER A 132 2.00 2.08 28.70
CA SER A 132 2.52 0.77 28.30
C SER A 132 1.39 -0.20 27.93
N ALA A 133 1.69 -1.13 27.01
CA ALA A 133 0.73 -2.12 26.51
C ALA A 133 0.03 -2.90 27.65
N ALA A 134 0.81 -3.41 28.60
CA ALA A 134 0.31 -4.14 29.76
C ALA A 134 -0.57 -3.33 30.74
N ALA A 135 -0.42 -2.00 30.79
CA ALA A 135 -1.27 -1.15 31.62
C ALA A 135 -2.65 -0.92 30.98
N ALA A 136 -2.70 -0.85 29.64
CA ALA A 136 -3.93 -0.67 28.88
C ALA A 136 -4.84 -1.91 28.93
N ASP A 137 -4.28 -3.12 28.92
CA ASP A 137 -5.08 -4.36 29.00
C ASP A 137 -5.82 -4.52 30.33
N ALA A 138 -5.28 -3.99 31.43
CA ALA A 138 -5.91 -4.05 32.74
C ALA A 138 -7.19 -3.18 32.86
N LYS A 139 -7.52 -2.39 31.83
CA LYS A 139 -8.64 -1.44 31.82
C LYS A 139 -9.79 -1.82 30.86
N GLN A 140 -9.68 -2.94 30.13
CA GLN A 140 -10.67 -3.34 29.13
C GLN A 140 -12.05 -3.64 29.78
N PRO A 141 -13.17 -3.17 29.21
CA PRO A 141 -14.51 -3.59 29.62
C PRO A 141 -14.79 -5.01 29.12
N GLY A 142 -15.38 -5.82 30.01
CA GLY A 142 -15.55 -7.26 29.83
C GLY A 142 -16.43 -7.67 28.64
N ASP A 143 -15.94 -8.69 27.96
CA ASP A 143 -16.51 -9.66 27.01
C ASP A 143 -18.02 -9.53 26.69
N GLY A 144 -18.35 -9.26 25.42
CA GLY A 144 -19.73 -9.31 24.94
C GLY A 144 -19.92 -9.02 23.44
N GLU A 145 -19.86 -10.08 22.64
CA GLU A 145 -20.59 -10.40 21.39
C GLU A 145 -21.12 -9.28 20.47
N ALA A 146 -20.71 -9.39 19.19
CA ALA A 146 -21.11 -8.71 17.96
C ALA A 146 -22.52 -8.07 17.89
N VAL A 147 -22.60 -6.88 17.28
CA VAL A 147 -23.85 -6.40 16.65
C VAL A 147 -23.66 -5.48 15.44
N ALA A 148 -24.54 -5.73 14.48
CA ALA A 148 -24.66 -5.25 13.12
C ALA A 148 -25.13 -3.78 12.93
N GLU A 149 -24.82 -3.30 11.71
CA GLU A 149 -25.51 -2.36 10.79
C GLU A 149 -26.44 -1.23 11.30
N ALA A 150 -26.11 0.02 10.94
CA ALA A 150 -26.99 1.09 10.39
C ALA A 150 -26.16 2.40 10.22
N GLU A 151 -25.87 2.85 9.00
CA GLU A 151 -26.58 3.86 8.19
C GLU A 151 -26.34 5.36 8.54
N VAL A 152 -25.30 5.92 7.89
CA VAL A 152 -25.20 7.20 7.14
C VAL A 152 -25.69 8.53 7.74
N ALA A 153 -24.73 9.45 7.98
CA ALA A 153 -24.82 10.87 7.58
C ALA A 153 -23.44 11.57 7.67
N THR A 154 -22.89 12.00 6.53
CA THR A 154 -21.86 13.04 6.34
C THR A 154 -22.51 14.44 6.43
N PRO A 155 -21.81 15.60 6.58
CA PRO A 155 -20.58 16.01 5.84
C PRO A 155 -19.58 16.87 6.72
N GLU A 156 -18.26 16.99 6.50
CA GLU A 156 -17.49 17.73 5.45
C GLU A 156 -16.67 18.92 6.06
N PRO A 157 -15.56 19.43 5.46
CA PRO A 157 -14.29 19.52 6.18
C PRO A 157 -13.74 20.96 6.17
N ALA A 158 -12.52 21.15 6.68
CA ALA A 158 -11.70 22.31 6.32
C ALA A 158 -10.26 21.89 6.09
N GLN A 159 -9.72 22.39 4.98
CA GLN A 159 -8.38 22.16 4.44
C GLN A 159 -7.28 22.95 5.18
N PRO A 160 -6.01 22.60 4.93
CA PRO A 160 -4.87 22.98 5.76
C PRO A 160 -4.08 24.16 5.20
N GLU A 161 -3.42 24.91 6.09
CA GLU A 161 -2.37 25.85 5.72
C GLU A 161 -0.98 25.29 6.03
N THR A 162 -0.09 25.50 5.08
CA THR A 162 1.31 25.10 5.09
C THR A 162 2.15 26.09 5.89
N LYS A 163 3.15 25.59 6.62
CA LYS A 163 4.39 26.35 6.83
C LYS A 163 5.57 25.46 7.18
N SER A 164 6.61 25.63 6.38
CA SER A 164 7.95 25.08 6.52
C SER A 164 8.56 25.41 7.88
N ALA A 165 9.21 24.42 8.50
CA ALA A 165 10.09 24.63 9.62
C ALA A 165 11.54 24.42 9.18
N GLU A 166 12.33 25.47 9.38
CA GLU A 166 13.79 25.46 9.40
C GLU A 166 14.26 24.60 10.58
N ASN A 167 15.30 23.78 10.38
CA ASN A 167 15.90 22.98 11.45
C ASN A 167 17.33 23.47 11.70
N GLU A 168 17.56 24.02 12.89
CA GLU A 168 18.88 24.16 13.50
C GLU A 168 19.11 23.05 14.53
N ALA A 169 20.17 22.28 14.34
CA ALA A 169 21.03 21.68 15.38
C ALA A 169 22.24 21.06 14.64
N GLY A 170 23.52 21.33 14.95
CA GLY A 170 24.12 21.61 16.24
C GLY A 170 24.61 20.31 16.89
N GLY A 171 25.69 19.70 16.37
CA GLY A 171 26.27 18.49 16.97
C GLY A 171 27.32 17.77 16.11
N THR A 172 28.55 18.29 16.16
CA THR A 172 29.77 17.89 15.45
C THR A 172 30.10 16.39 15.40
N ALA A 173 30.01 15.80 14.20
CA ALA A 173 31.02 14.88 13.69
C ALA A 173 31.70 15.59 12.51
N VAL A 174 32.99 15.88 12.63
CA VAL A 174 33.76 16.42 11.50
C VAL A 174 34.00 15.27 10.52
N ALA A 175 32.97 14.95 9.74
CA ALA A 175 33.19 14.34 8.44
C ALA A 175 33.97 15.39 7.65
N ALA A 176 35.25 15.14 7.41
CA ALA A 176 36.00 15.90 6.43
C ALA A 176 35.24 15.75 5.11
N SER A 177 34.48 16.78 4.76
CA SER A 177 33.97 17.00 3.43
C SER A 177 35.18 17.13 2.52
N VAL A 178 35.67 16.02 2.01
CA VAL A 178 36.33 16.00 0.71
C VAL A 178 35.28 16.49 -0.26
N ALA A 179 35.32 17.81 -0.52
CA ALA A 179 34.67 18.38 -1.68
C ALA A 179 35.24 17.60 -2.87
N ALA A 180 34.45 16.67 -3.41
CA ALA A 180 34.78 16.01 -4.66
C ALA A 180 34.91 17.12 -5.70
N GLU A 181 36.13 17.37 -6.18
CA GLU A 181 36.35 18.40 -7.18
C GLU A 181 35.51 18.08 -8.43
N PRO A 182 34.80 19.08 -8.99
CA PRO A 182 34.01 18.89 -10.19
C PRO A 182 34.98 18.55 -11.32
N SER A 183 34.98 17.28 -11.73
CA SER A 183 35.93 16.76 -12.74
C SER A 183 35.21 16.13 -13.93
N GLY A 184 33.89 16.28 -14.02
CA GLY A 184 33.11 15.72 -15.12
C GLY A 184 32.83 16.70 -16.26
N GLY A 185 33.37 16.44 -17.45
CA GLY A 185 32.83 16.94 -18.72
C GLY A 185 33.23 18.36 -19.15
N PRO A 186 32.83 18.77 -20.36
CA PRO A 186 33.29 20.01 -21.01
C PRO A 186 32.90 21.31 -20.28
N LEU A 187 31.94 21.24 -19.35
CA LEU A 187 31.48 22.37 -18.53
C LEU A 187 31.98 22.31 -17.08
N SER A 188 32.75 21.29 -16.70
CA SER A 188 33.21 21.06 -15.31
C SER A 188 32.05 21.07 -14.30
N LEU A 189 30.96 20.37 -14.62
CA LEU A 189 29.79 20.21 -13.73
C LEU A 189 29.64 18.73 -13.36
N GLY A 190 29.38 18.49 -12.07
CA GLY A 190 29.18 17.14 -11.54
C GLY A 190 30.45 16.30 -11.43
N ARG A 191 30.26 15.00 -11.22
CA ARG A 191 31.30 13.97 -11.12
C ARG A 191 30.84 12.70 -11.84
N PRO A 192 31.76 11.79 -12.18
CA PRO A 192 31.38 10.44 -12.60
C PRO A 192 30.48 9.77 -11.54
N ALA A 193 29.41 9.12 -11.99
CA ALA A 193 28.60 8.24 -11.14
C ALA A 193 29.41 7.00 -10.77
N THR A 194 29.32 6.55 -9.52
CA THR A 194 29.95 5.29 -9.12
C THR A 194 29.14 4.11 -9.65
N GLU A 195 29.78 2.95 -9.80
CA GLU A 195 29.09 1.73 -10.22
C GLU A 195 27.94 1.36 -9.26
N GLU A 196 28.13 1.59 -7.95
CA GLU A 196 27.14 1.35 -6.90
C GLU A 196 25.92 2.27 -7.05
N GLU A 197 26.12 3.53 -7.41
CA GLU A 197 25.03 4.48 -7.65
C GLU A 197 24.22 4.13 -8.88
N VAL A 198 24.91 3.74 -9.96
CA VAL A 198 24.26 3.26 -11.17
C VAL A 198 23.46 1.99 -10.86
N ALA A 199 24.06 0.99 -10.20
CA ALA A 199 23.37 -0.25 -9.85
C ALA A 199 22.15 -0.03 -8.94
N ALA A 200 22.17 0.98 -8.06
CA ALA A 200 21.04 1.27 -7.17
C ALA A 200 19.82 1.92 -7.88
N TRP A 201 20.04 2.56 -9.03
CA TRP A 201 19.03 3.35 -9.76
C TRP A 201 18.64 2.74 -11.11
N ASP A 202 19.62 2.18 -11.82
CA ASP A 202 19.50 1.53 -13.12
C ASP A 202 19.10 0.07 -12.96
N ILE A 203 17.83 -0.11 -12.60
CA ILE A 203 17.16 -1.40 -12.42
C ILE A 203 16.17 -1.66 -13.58
N ASP A 204 16.42 -1.08 -14.77
CA ASP A 204 15.55 -1.24 -15.94
C ASP A 204 15.60 -2.68 -16.46
N VAL A 205 14.45 -3.26 -16.78
CA VAL A 205 14.40 -4.57 -17.45
C VAL A 205 13.86 -4.39 -18.85
N ARG A 206 14.71 -4.68 -19.84
CA ARG A 206 14.39 -4.52 -21.25
C ARG A 206 13.71 -5.75 -21.83
N PRO A 207 12.99 -5.63 -22.97
CA PRO A 207 12.34 -6.77 -23.61
C PRO A 207 13.30 -7.91 -24.02
N ASP A 208 14.58 -7.61 -24.25
CA ASP A 208 15.62 -8.60 -24.55
C ASP A 208 16.20 -9.29 -23.30
N GLY A 209 15.66 -9.01 -22.11
CA GLY A 209 16.12 -9.54 -20.83
C GLY A 209 17.33 -8.80 -20.23
N LYS A 210 17.86 -7.77 -20.90
CA LYS A 210 18.92 -6.96 -20.33
C LYS A 210 18.42 -6.25 -19.07
N GLY A 211 19.20 -6.38 -17.98
CA GLY A 211 18.89 -5.81 -16.67
C GLY A 211 18.16 -6.76 -15.72
N LEU A 212 17.81 -7.98 -16.16
CA LEU A 212 17.29 -9.00 -15.25
C LEU A 212 18.32 -9.35 -14.16
N PRO A 213 17.95 -9.29 -12.87
CA PRO A 213 18.78 -9.82 -11.80
C PRO A 213 18.82 -11.35 -11.85
N VAL A 214 19.83 -11.97 -11.23
CA VAL A 214 19.85 -13.43 -11.08
C VAL A 214 18.84 -13.82 -10.01
N GLY A 215 17.89 -14.68 -10.36
CA GLY A 215 16.82 -15.07 -9.47
C GLY A 215 15.79 -15.98 -10.12
N ARG A 216 14.84 -16.43 -9.32
CA ARG A 216 13.75 -17.32 -9.74
C ARG A 216 12.58 -17.31 -8.76
N GLY A 217 11.43 -17.77 -9.22
CA GLY A 217 10.26 -18.01 -8.39
C GLY A 217 9.17 -18.76 -9.13
N THR A 218 8.44 -19.59 -8.40
CA THR A 218 7.34 -20.39 -8.93
C THR A 218 5.99 -19.68 -8.83
N VAL A 219 5.02 -20.15 -9.61
CA VAL A 219 3.61 -19.73 -9.48
C VAL A 219 3.10 -19.97 -8.04
N ALA A 220 3.35 -21.16 -7.49
CA ALA A 220 2.95 -21.54 -6.13
C ALA A 220 3.58 -20.64 -5.04
N GLU A 221 4.80 -20.15 -5.23
CA GLU A 221 5.42 -19.17 -4.33
C GLU A 221 4.82 -17.76 -4.50
N GLY A 222 4.39 -17.42 -5.72
CA GLY A 222 3.84 -16.10 -6.04
C GLY A 222 2.46 -15.84 -5.47
N GLU A 223 1.59 -16.86 -5.43
CA GLU A 223 0.23 -16.75 -4.90
C GLU A 223 0.14 -16.17 -3.47
N PRO A 224 0.86 -16.71 -2.45
CA PRO A 224 0.79 -16.16 -1.10
C PRO A 224 1.36 -14.74 -1.02
N ILE A 225 2.40 -14.42 -1.80
CA ILE A 225 2.96 -13.06 -1.87
C ILE A 225 1.92 -12.10 -2.45
N PHE A 226 1.25 -12.51 -3.53
CA PHE A 226 0.20 -11.72 -4.17
C PHE A 226 -0.99 -11.50 -3.22
N THR A 227 -1.40 -12.54 -2.51
CA THR A 227 -2.48 -12.46 -1.52
C THR A 227 -2.18 -11.47 -0.40
N GLU A 228 -0.96 -11.50 0.17
CA GLU A 228 -0.57 -10.58 1.24
C GLU A 228 -0.37 -9.13 0.75
N ASN A 229 0.19 -8.94 -0.44
CA ASN A 229 0.73 -7.64 -0.84
C ASN A 229 -0.05 -6.94 -1.97
N CYS A 230 -0.84 -7.67 -2.75
CA CYS A 230 -1.44 -7.18 -3.99
C CYS A 230 -2.97 -7.28 -3.97
N ALA A 231 -3.51 -8.37 -3.42
CA ALA A 231 -4.91 -8.73 -3.59
C ALA A 231 -5.87 -7.69 -3.01
N SER A 232 -5.50 -7.01 -1.91
CA SER A 232 -6.32 -5.96 -1.29
C SER A 232 -6.84 -4.91 -2.28
N CYS A 233 -6.06 -4.62 -3.33
CA CYS A 233 -6.43 -3.74 -4.44
C CYS A 233 -6.76 -4.52 -5.72
N HIS A 234 -6.00 -5.56 -6.05
CA HIS A 234 -6.08 -6.22 -7.36
C HIS A 234 -7.05 -7.42 -7.43
N GLY A 235 -7.76 -7.75 -6.35
CA GLY A 235 -8.58 -8.97 -6.30
C GLY A 235 -7.72 -10.19 -6.02
N ASP A 236 -8.33 -11.33 -5.69
CA ASP A 236 -7.55 -12.53 -5.35
C ASP A 236 -7.00 -13.21 -6.62
N PHE A 237 -7.63 -12.97 -7.77
CA PHE A 237 -7.28 -13.53 -9.08
C PHE A 237 -6.91 -12.44 -10.09
N GLY A 238 -6.55 -11.23 -9.63
CA GLY A 238 -6.21 -10.12 -10.52
C GLY A 238 -7.42 -9.45 -11.19
N GLU A 239 -8.65 -9.72 -10.76
CA GLU A 239 -9.89 -9.18 -11.30
C GLU A 239 -10.16 -7.71 -10.93
N GLY A 240 -9.33 -7.13 -10.06
CA GLY A 240 -9.46 -5.77 -9.54
C GLY A 240 -10.55 -5.63 -8.47
N ARG A 241 -10.29 -4.81 -7.42
CA ARG A 241 -11.29 -4.46 -6.40
C ARG A 241 -11.73 -3.00 -6.55
N GLY A 242 -13.03 -2.80 -6.75
CA GLY A 242 -13.62 -1.47 -6.87
C GLY A 242 -13.15 -0.73 -8.13
N ARG A 243 -12.30 0.29 -7.96
CA ARG A 243 -11.73 1.08 -9.07
C ARG A 243 -10.23 0.85 -9.28
N TRP A 244 -9.66 -0.11 -8.55
CA TRP A 244 -8.26 -0.48 -8.75
C TRP A 244 -8.07 -1.25 -10.06
N PRO A 245 -6.86 -1.21 -10.65
CA PRO A 245 -6.59 -1.85 -11.93
C PRO A 245 -6.84 -3.36 -11.92
N VAL A 246 -7.43 -3.84 -13.01
CA VAL A 246 -7.56 -5.27 -13.36
C VAL A 246 -6.23 -5.73 -13.96
N LEU A 247 -5.67 -6.82 -13.45
CA LEU A 247 -4.40 -7.40 -13.90
C LEU A 247 -4.58 -8.58 -14.85
N ALA A 248 -5.70 -9.29 -14.76
CA ALA A 248 -5.98 -10.49 -15.54
C ALA A 248 -7.35 -10.45 -16.25
N GLY A 249 -7.43 -11.10 -17.42
CA GLY A 249 -8.64 -11.14 -18.24
C GLY A 249 -8.64 -10.11 -19.37
N GLY A 250 -9.81 -9.80 -19.93
CA GLY A 250 -9.93 -8.81 -21.01
C GLY A 250 -9.45 -9.27 -22.40
N PHE A 251 -9.17 -10.57 -22.58
CA PHE A 251 -8.87 -11.15 -23.89
C PHE A 251 -10.00 -10.89 -24.90
N ASP A 252 -9.64 -10.64 -26.15
CA ASP A 252 -10.58 -10.32 -27.25
C ASP A 252 -11.48 -9.09 -27.00
N THR A 253 -11.06 -8.18 -26.11
CA THR A 253 -11.81 -6.94 -25.82
C THR A 253 -11.29 -5.71 -26.55
N LEU A 254 -10.09 -5.77 -27.16
CA LEU A 254 -9.38 -4.58 -27.69
C LEU A 254 -10.15 -3.80 -28.77
N THR A 255 -11.08 -4.45 -29.47
CA THR A 255 -11.93 -3.84 -30.51
C THR A 255 -13.32 -3.44 -30.01
N ARG A 256 -13.65 -3.71 -28.75
CA ARG A 256 -14.96 -3.34 -28.16
C ARG A 256 -15.01 -1.84 -27.89
N GLN A 257 -16.22 -1.30 -27.71
CA GLN A 257 -16.42 0.11 -27.36
C GLN A 257 -15.70 0.50 -26.05
N ARG A 258 -15.62 -0.43 -25.10
CA ARG A 258 -14.92 -0.29 -23.83
C ARG A 258 -14.01 -1.51 -23.61
N PRO A 259 -12.77 -1.48 -24.11
CA PRO A 259 -11.80 -2.56 -23.90
C PRO A 259 -11.38 -2.72 -22.44
N GLU A 260 -11.05 -3.95 -22.06
CA GLU A 260 -10.38 -4.27 -20.80
C GLU A 260 -8.92 -4.61 -21.10
N LYS A 261 -8.04 -3.64 -20.82
CA LYS A 261 -6.61 -3.72 -21.10
C LYS A 261 -5.87 -4.16 -19.85
N THR A 262 -5.43 -5.41 -19.82
CA THR A 262 -4.75 -6.05 -18.70
C THR A 262 -3.34 -6.45 -19.09
N VAL A 263 -2.62 -7.13 -18.19
CA VAL A 263 -1.30 -7.69 -18.51
C VAL A 263 -1.40 -8.69 -19.66
N GLY A 264 -2.32 -9.66 -19.60
CA GLY A 264 -2.46 -10.67 -20.64
C GLY A 264 -3.08 -10.15 -21.94
N SER A 265 -4.06 -9.24 -21.87
CA SER A 265 -4.80 -8.81 -23.07
C SER A 265 -4.10 -7.72 -23.87
N TYR A 266 -3.20 -6.94 -23.26
CA TYR A 266 -2.69 -5.72 -23.87
C TYR A 266 -1.18 -5.54 -23.79
N TRP A 267 -0.49 -6.02 -22.74
CA TRP A 267 0.93 -5.70 -22.58
C TRP A 267 1.79 -6.53 -23.56
N PRO A 268 2.79 -5.92 -24.21
CA PRO A 268 3.59 -6.62 -25.23
C PRO A 268 4.76 -7.43 -24.64
N TYR A 269 5.26 -7.07 -23.46
CA TYR A 269 6.49 -7.64 -22.92
C TYR A 269 6.38 -7.97 -21.43
N LEU A 270 6.86 -9.16 -21.06
CA LEU A 270 6.96 -9.59 -19.67
C LEU A 270 7.93 -8.72 -18.87
N SER A 271 8.96 -8.17 -19.52
CA SER A 271 9.94 -7.28 -18.90
C SER A 271 9.29 -6.08 -18.21
N THR A 272 8.22 -5.53 -18.81
CA THR A 272 7.48 -4.41 -18.22
C THR A 272 6.76 -4.81 -16.94
N VAL A 273 6.27 -6.05 -16.85
CA VAL A 273 5.65 -6.58 -15.62
C VAL A 273 6.70 -6.65 -14.52
N TYR A 274 7.85 -7.28 -14.79
CA TYR A 274 8.92 -7.42 -13.81
C TYR A 274 9.45 -6.05 -13.31
N ASP A 275 9.87 -5.16 -14.23
CA ASP A 275 10.40 -3.84 -13.87
C ASP A 275 9.38 -3.04 -13.08
N TYR A 276 8.13 -2.97 -13.54
CA TYR A 276 7.10 -2.19 -12.85
C TYR A 276 6.78 -2.74 -11.46
N VAL A 277 6.64 -4.05 -11.31
CA VAL A 277 6.39 -4.67 -10.01
C VAL A 277 7.56 -4.41 -9.06
N TYR A 278 8.79 -4.63 -9.50
CA TYR A 278 9.98 -4.40 -8.69
C TYR A 278 10.15 -2.93 -8.27
N ARG A 279 9.95 -2.01 -9.23
CA ARG A 279 10.22 -0.59 -9.06
C ARG A 279 9.12 0.16 -8.31
N ALA A 280 7.86 -0.22 -8.52
CA ALA A 280 6.71 0.62 -8.14
C ALA A 280 5.66 -0.10 -7.28
N MET A 281 5.74 -1.41 -7.09
CA MET A 281 4.80 -2.17 -6.28
C MET A 281 5.45 -2.77 -5.03
N PRO A 282 4.65 -3.05 -3.97
CA PRO A 282 3.23 -2.69 -3.79
C PRO A 282 2.99 -1.18 -3.69
N PHE A 283 1.82 -0.69 -4.10
CA PHE A 283 1.51 0.74 -4.02
C PHE A 283 1.58 1.25 -2.56
N GLY A 284 2.40 2.29 -2.34
CA GLY A 284 2.69 2.82 -1.00
C GLY A 284 3.84 2.11 -0.26
N ASN A 285 4.34 1.00 -0.80
CA ASN A 285 5.47 0.23 -0.27
C ASN A 285 6.45 -0.24 -1.36
N ALA A 286 6.66 0.55 -2.41
CA ALA A 286 7.52 0.19 -3.54
C ALA A 286 8.96 -0.17 -3.12
N ARG A 287 9.63 -1.03 -3.91
CA ARG A 287 10.97 -1.56 -3.64
C ARG A 287 11.10 -2.32 -2.32
N SER A 288 10.03 -3.00 -1.87
CA SER A 288 10.03 -3.82 -0.66
C SER A 288 10.21 -5.32 -0.90
N LEU A 289 10.15 -5.76 -2.15
CA LEU A 289 10.20 -7.16 -2.56
C LEU A 289 11.60 -7.53 -3.02
N SER A 290 12.01 -8.78 -2.79
CA SER A 290 13.26 -9.31 -3.34
C SER A 290 13.13 -9.66 -4.82
N ASP A 291 14.26 -9.86 -5.50
CA ASP A 291 14.28 -10.23 -6.92
C ASP A 291 13.52 -11.55 -7.17
N ASP A 292 13.67 -12.53 -6.27
CA ASP A 292 12.97 -13.83 -6.29
C ASP A 292 11.45 -13.66 -6.04
N ASP A 293 11.04 -12.81 -5.09
CA ASP A 293 9.63 -12.49 -4.86
C ASP A 293 8.97 -11.91 -6.13
N VAL A 294 9.69 -11.06 -6.87
CA VAL A 294 9.18 -10.48 -8.11
C VAL A 294 9.14 -11.50 -9.24
N TYR A 295 10.09 -12.44 -9.31
CA TYR A 295 9.98 -13.57 -10.24
C TYR A 295 8.74 -14.43 -9.94
N ALA A 296 8.51 -14.78 -8.68
CA ALA A 296 7.35 -15.56 -8.25
C ALA A 296 6.03 -14.84 -8.55
N LEU A 297 5.93 -13.54 -8.23
CA LEU A 297 4.77 -12.71 -8.57
C LEU A 297 4.55 -12.60 -10.08
N THR A 298 5.62 -12.47 -10.86
CA THR A 298 5.52 -12.41 -12.33
C THR A 298 5.02 -13.74 -12.89
N ALA A 299 5.52 -14.88 -12.37
CA ALA A 299 5.01 -16.21 -12.70
C ALA A 299 3.52 -16.35 -12.36
N TYR A 300 3.11 -15.90 -11.16
CA TYR A 300 1.70 -15.93 -10.75
C TYR A 300 0.81 -15.05 -11.63
N ILE A 301 1.26 -13.85 -12.04
CA ILE A 301 0.51 -12.98 -12.96
C ILE A 301 0.36 -13.64 -14.35
N LEU A 302 1.38 -14.36 -14.83
CA LEU A 302 1.26 -15.16 -16.05
C LEU A 302 0.21 -16.27 -15.89
N TYR A 303 0.17 -16.93 -14.73
CA TYR A 303 -0.80 -17.97 -14.41
C TYR A 303 -2.24 -17.42 -14.37
N LEU A 304 -2.46 -16.27 -13.71
CA LEU A 304 -3.76 -15.59 -13.70
C LEU A 304 -4.27 -15.23 -15.10
N ASN A 305 -3.37 -15.09 -16.07
CA ASN A 305 -3.69 -14.77 -17.46
C ASN A 305 -3.70 -15.99 -18.39
N ASP A 306 -3.64 -17.21 -17.86
CA ASP A 306 -3.59 -18.46 -18.61
C ASP A 306 -2.42 -18.53 -19.63
N ILE A 307 -1.35 -17.74 -19.43
CA ILE A 307 -0.15 -17.76 -20.28
C ILE A 307 0.75 -18.94 -19.89
N VAL A 308 0.80 -19.24 -18.59
CA VAL A 308 1.31 -20.49 -18.05
C VAL A 308 0.20 -21.16 -17.26
N THR A 309 0.11 -22.48 -17.28
CA THR A 309 -0.99 -23.22 -16.64
C THR A 309 -0.54 -24.17 -15.55
N ASP A 310 0.78 -24.30 -15.34
CA ASP A 310 1.39 -25.18 -14.36
C ASP A 310 1.72 -24.38 -13.09
N GLU A 311 1.19 -24.80 -11.95
CA GLU A 311 1.44 -24.17 -10.63
C GLU A 311 2.89 -24.36 -10.17
N GLU A 312 3.59 -25.36 -10.73
CA GLU A 312 5.01 -25.59 -10.48
C GLU A 312 5.92 -24.88 -11.49
N PHE A 313 5.36 -24.09 -12.41
CA PHE A 313 6.15 -23.32 -13.36
C PHE A 313 7.08 -22.34 -12.61
N GLU A 314 8.38 -22.51 -12.80
CA GLU A 314 9.43 -21.63 -12.27
C GLU A 314 9.85 -20.62 -13.35
N LEU A 315 9.62 -19.33 -13.09
CA LEU A 315 10.19 -18.25 -13.88
C LEU A 315 11.56 -17.90 -13.32
N SER A 316 12.57 -17.75 -14.17
CA SER A 316 13.92 -17.37 -13.78
C SER A 316 14.56 -16.43 -14.80
N ASN A 317 15.68 -15.82 -14.44
CA ASN A 317 16.48 -15.03 -15.37
C ASN A 317 16.94 -15.82 -16.61
N GLU A 318 16.97 -17.16 -16.56
CA GLU A 318 17.42 -18.01 -17.66
C GLU A 318 16.33 -18.28 -18.70
N ASN A 319 15.06 -18.37 -18.26
CA ASN A 319 13.93 -18.67 -19.14
C ASN A 319 13.01 -17.47 -19.41
N PHE A 320 13.21 -16.33 -18.74
CA PHE A 320 12.36 -15.15 -18.83
C PHE A 320 12.04 -14.72 -20.27
N THR A 321 13.04 -14.69 -21.14
CA THR A 321 12.92 -14.24 -22.53
C THR A 321 12.28 -15.27 -23.46
N THR A 322 11.98 -16.47 -22.96
CA THR A 322 11.24 -17.50 -23.72
C THR A 322 9.73 -17.30 -23.67
N ILE A 323 9.24 -16.42 -22.79
CA ILE A 323 7.82 -16.12 -22.64
C ILE A 323 7.41 -15.03 -23.64
N GLU A 324 6.48 -15.37 -24.52
CA GLU A 324 5.89 -14.45 -25.48
C GLU A 324 4.51 -14.01 -25.00
N MET A 325 4.32 -12.70 -24.83
CA MET A 325 3.02 -12.16 -24.40
C MET A 325 2.03 -12.14 -25.57
N PRO A 326 0.73 -12.37 -25.34
CA PRO A 326 -0.25 -12.48 -26.43
C PRO A 326 -0.35 -11.26 -27.36
N ASN A 327 -0.02 -10.07 -26.88
CA ASN A 327 -0.11 -8.82 -27.63
C ASN A 327 1.26 -8.23 -28.02
N VAL A 328 2.29 -9.07 -28.18
CA VAL A 328 3.66 -8.64 -28.54
C VAL A 328 3.72 -7.81 -29.84
N ASP A 329 2.90 -8.16 -30.83
CA ASP A 329 2.79 -7.46 -32.12
C ASP A 329 1.69 -6.37 -32.12
N GLY A 330 1.08 -6.09 -30.98
CA GLY A 330 -0.07 -5.19 -30.86
C GLY A 330 0.24 -3.70 -30.92
N PHE A 331 1.52 -3.34 -31.05
CA PHE A 331 1.99 -1.95 -30.99
C PHE A 331 2.81 -1.62 -32.23
N ILE A 332 2.62 -0.39 -32.73
CA ILE A 332 3.40 0.19 -33.80
C ILE A 332 3.99 1.53 -33.33
N PRO A 333 5.13 1.95 -33.88
CA PRO A 333 5.58 3.32 -33.74
C PRO A 333 4.50 4.31 -34.20
N ASP A 334 4.55 5.51 -33.66
CA ASP A 334 3.64 6.57 -34.06
C ASP A 334 3.73 6.84 -35.58
N THR A 335 2.60 6.67 -36.28
CA THR A 335 2.48 6.86 -37.73
C THR A 335 1.56 8.03 -38.08
N ARG A 336 1.20 8.88 -37.12
CA ARG A 336 0.27 10.01 -37.32
C ARG A 336 0.64 10.88 -38.52
N GLU A 337 1.93 11.13 -38.75
CA GLU A 337 2.41 11.93 -39.90
C GLU A 337 2.01 11.36 -41.27
N ALA A 338 1.75 10.04 -41.36
CA ALA A 338 1.30 9.38 -42.57
C ALA A 338 -0.23 9.42 -42.76
N GLU A 339 -1.00 9.71 -41.71
CA GLU A 339 -2.46 9.75 -41.79
C GLU A 339 -2.95 11.00 -42.52
N ALA A 340 -4.01 10.84 -43.33
CA ALA A 340 -4.57 11.93 -44.12
C ALA A 340 -5.05 13.14 -43.28
N HIS A 341 -5.41 12.93 -42.01
CA HIS A 341 -5.86 14.00 -41.12
C HIS A 341 -4.72 14.95 -40.71
N TYR A 342 -3.48 14.47 -40.67
CA TYR A 342 -2.30 15.28 -40.34
C TYR A 342 -1.62 15.88 -41.57
N GLN A 343 -2.11 15.58 -42.77
CA GLN A 343 -1.66 16.25 -43.99
C GLN A 343 -2.20 17.67 -44.00
N THR A 344 -1.29 18.65 -44.11
CA THR A 344 -1.66 20.06 -44.17
C THR A 344 -2.41 20.36 -45.46
N SER A 345 -3.66 20.81 -45.30
CA SER A 345 -4.46 21.40 -46.36
C SER A 345 -4.91 22.79 -45.89
N ASP A 346 -5.10 23.71 -46.85
CA ASP A 346 -5.64 25.02 -46.51
C ASP A 346 -7.04 24.84 -45.90
N PRO A 347 -7.30 25.41 -44.70
CA PRO A 347 -8.60 25.27 -44.07
C PRO A 347 -9.67 25.94 -44.91
N CYS A 348 -10.89 25.39 -44.89
CA CYS A 348 -12.03 26.07 -45.47
C CYS A 348 -12.31 27.39 -44.71
N ILE A 349 -12.52 28.48 -45.46
CA ILE A 349 -12.75 29.82 -44.90
C ILE A 349 -14.23 30.23 -44.97
N THR A 350 -14.94 29.85 -46.03
CA THR A 350 -16.32 30.31 -46.29
C THR A 350 -17.19 29.14 -46.75
N ASP A 351 -18.44 29.10 -46.29
CA ASP A 351 -19.46 28.10 -46.68
C ASP A 351 -19.03 26.63 -46.49
N CYS A 352 -18.31 26.36 -45.39
CA CYS A 352 -17.66 25.06 -45.14
C CYS A 352 -18.60 23.89 -44.86
N LYS A 353 -19.86 24.18 -44.53
CA LYS A 353 -20.91 23.17 -44.38
C LYS A 353 -22.19 23.71 -45.02
N PRO A 354 -22.90 22.89 -45.81
CA PRO A 354 -24.16 23.30 -46.43
C PRO A 354 -25.32 23.40 -45.42
N GLU A 355 -25.23 22.65 -44.32
CA GLU A 355 -26.28 22.57 -43.29
C GLU A 355 -25.90 23.33 -42.01
N PRO A 356 -26.88 23.87 -41.26
CA PRO A 356 -26.65 24.46 -39.95
C PRO A 356 -26.00 23.47 -38.97
N ALA A 357 -25.10 23.98 -38.13
CA ALA A 357 -24.48 23.17 -37.08
C ALA A 357 -25.54 22.67 -36.08
N LYS A 358 -25.51 21.36 -35.77
CA LYS A 358 -26.38 20.72 -34.78
C LYS A 358 -25.58 20.34 -33.54
N VAL A 359 -26.10 20.67 -32.37
CA VAL A 359 -25.55 20.22 -31.08
C VAL A 359 -25.87 18.73 -30.89
N THR A 360 -24.85 17.89 -30.72
CA THR A 360 -25.00 16.43 -30.53
C THR A 360 -24.74 15.98 -29.10
N MET A 361 -23.98 16.74 -28.32
CA MET A 361 -23.65 16.44 -26.92
C MET A 361 -23.52 17.74 -26.14
N ARG A 362 -23.92 17.72 -24.86
CA ARG A 362 -23.73 18.82 -23.91
C ARG A 362 -23.11 18.26 -22.63
N ALA A 363 -21.99 18.84 -22.17
CA ALA A 363 -21.30 18.37 -20.97
C ALA A 363 -22.20 18.43 -19.72
N GLN A 364 -23.12 19.40 -19.68
CA GLN A 364 -24.15 19.57 -18.65
C GLN A 364 -25.10 18.37 -18.52
N VAL A 365 -25.17 17.48 -19.51
CA VAL A 365 -25.97 16.25 -19.43
C VAL A 365 -25.28 15.19 -18.57
N LEU A 366 -23.94 15.21 -18.51
CA LEU A 366 -23.16 14.27 -17.68
C LEU A 366 -23.03 14.75 -16.24
N ASP A 367 -22.87 16.07 -16.04
CA ASP A 367 -22.87 16.75 -14.74
C ASP A 367 -21.93 16.12 -13.69
N VAL A 368 -20.68 15.87 -14.09
CA VAL A 368 -19.63 15.30 -13.23
C VAL A 368 -18.50 16.30 -12.93
N THR A 369 -18.70 17.59 -13.25
CA THR A 369 -17.73 18.65 -12.96
C THR A 369 -18.01 19.18 -11.56
N PRO A 370 -17.03 19.26 -10.64
CA PRO A 370 -17.27 19.74 -9.29
C PRO A 370 -17.85 21.16 -9.27
N ASP A 371 -18.88 21.37 -8.47
CA ASP A 371 -19.47 22.69 -8.25
C ASP A 371 -18.60 23.54 -7.33
N THR A 372 -18.62 24.86 -7.53
CA THR A 372 -18.08 25.82 -6.57
C THR A 372 -19.07 26.02 -5.43
N ALA A 373 -18.58 26.17 -4.19
CA ALA A 373 -19.37 26.28 -2.95
C ALA A 373 -20.35 27.47 -2.86
N GLU A 374 -20.42 28.32 -3.88
CA GLU A 374 -21.41 29.39 -3.97
C GLU A 374 -22.53 28.96 -4.90
N GLY A 375 -23.60 28.43 -4.31
CA GLY A 375 -24.90 28.45 -4.94
C GLY A 375 -25.34 29.91 -5.15
N GLU A 376 -25.73 30.21 -6.40
CA GLU A 376 -26.49 31.38 -6.86
C GLU A 376 -25.73 32.69 -7.22
N GLY A 377 -25.63 32.92 -8.55
CA GLY A 377 -25.56 34.24 -9.21
C GLY A 377 -24.18 34.59 -9.78
N GLU A 378 -23.91 34.74 -11.09
CA GLU A 378 -24.70 35.23 -12.22
C GLU A 378 -24.20 34.58 -13.54
N GLY A 379 -25.10 33.94 -14.32
CA GLY A 379 -24.85 33.52 -15.72
C GLY A 379 -24.33 32.08 -15.91
N PRO A 380 -24.78 31.34 -16.94
CA PRO A 380 -24.86 29.89 -16.87
C PRO A 380 -23.48 29.23 -17.03
N ALA A 381 -22.89 28.76 -15.92
CA ALA A 381 -21.90 27.68 -15.96
C ALA A 381 -22.55 26.33 -16.32
N GLY A 382 -23.89 26.28 -16.30
CA GLY A 382 -24.75 25.22 -16.79
C GLY A 382 -25.97 25.84 -17.50
N GLY A 383 -25.93 26.00 -18.82
CA GLY A 383 -27.05 26.52 -19.60
C GLY A 383 -28.20 25.53 -19.62
N ASN A 384 -29.06 25.58 -18.61
CA ASN A 384 -30.42 25.07 -18.72
C ASN A 384 -31.05 25.67 -19.99
N VAL A 385 -31.41 24.80 -20.92
CA VAL A 385 -32.32 25.13 -22.00
C VAL A 385 -33.42 24.10 -21.90
N ASP A 386 -34.65 24.58 -21.69
CA ASP A 386 -35.90 23.82 -21.84
C ASP A 386 -35.92 22.95 -23.11
#